data_AF-A0A960J6W4-F1
#
_entry.id   AF-A0A960J6W4-F1
#
_cell.length_a   1.000
_cell.length_b   1.000
_cell.length_c   1.000
_cell.angle_alpha   90.00
_cell.angle_beta   90.00
_cell.angle_gamma   90.00
#
_symmetry.space_group_name_H-M   'P 1'
#
loop_
_entity.id
_entity.type
_entity.pdbx_description
1 polymer ?
#
loop_
_entity_poly.entity_id
_entity_poly.type
_entity_poly.pdbx_seq_one_letter_code
_entity_poly.pdbx_strand_id
1 'polypeptide(L)'
;VGIFLKRNWASLRSVGWSAERPTPFLAASSVALVWNLGMLVYLISKYADDFDLAPTRLLLALDHMMFVGVLTNALFAQLLAATATRAHVAAWADRVVFWAVNVGLVGFWFGLVLDEAWPKQVFTPIMGVGILLGVGVFLARLAGDRSTTGAPPAPAAAS
;
A
#
# COMPACT_ATOMS: atom_id res chain seq x y z
N VAL A 1 -12.47 -5.74 15.48
CA VAL A 1 -11.50 -6.51 14.66
C VAL A 1 -11.95 -7.93 14.37
N GLY A 2 -12.11 -8.81 15.37
CA GLY A 2 -12.37 -10.24 15.15
C GLY A 2 -13.64 -10.60 14.35
N ILE A 3 -14.75 -9.90 14.58
CA ILE A 3 -16.01 -10.15 13.85
C ILE A 3 -15.88 -9.80 12.36
N PHE A 4 -15.24 -8.68 12.04
CA PHE A 4 -15.00 -8.27 10.64
C PHE A 4 -14.13 -9.29 9.92
N LEU A 5 -13.03 -9.73 10.55
CA LEU A 5 -12.14 -10.74 9.97
C LEU A 5 -12.90 -12.04 9.74
N LYS A 6 -13.63 -12.55 10.73
CA LYS A 6 -14.41 -13.79 10.62
C LYS A 6 -15.45 -13.70 9.48
N ARG A 7 -16.18 -12.58 9.39
CA ARG A 7 -17.25 -12.39 8.41
C ARG A 7 -16.72 -12.24 6.98
N ASN A 8 -15.62 -11.52 6.80
CA ASN A 8 -15.05 -11.26 5.48
C ASN A 8 -13.94 -12.24 5.09
N TRP A 9 -13.65 -13.24 5.93
CA TRP A 9 -12.57 -14.21 5.73
C TRP A 9 -12.65 -14.95 4.39
N ALA A 10 -13.85 -15.35 3.98
CA ALA A 10 -14.08 -16.02 2.70
C ALA A 10 -13.67 -15.12 1.50
N SER A 11 -13.98 -13.83 1.58
CA SER A 11 -13.61 -12.84 0.57
C SER A 11 -12.10 -12.54 0.59
N LEU A 12 -11.49 -12.43 1.77
CA LEU A 12 -10.04 -12.21 1.89
C LEU A 12 -9.21 -13.41 1.39
N ARG A 13 -9.69 -14.64 1.60
CA ARG A 13 -9.00 -15.86 1.10
C ARG A 13 -9.10 -16.03 -0.41
N SER A 14 -10.12 -15.48 -1.06
CA SER A 14 -10.26 -15.55 -2.52
C SER A 14 -9.42 -14.50 -3.25
N VAL A 15 -8.81 -13.54 -2.52
CA VAL A 15 -7.89 -12.57 -3.11
C VAL A 15 -6.63 -13.31 -3.57
N GLY A 16 -6.36 -13.25 -4.87
CA GLY A 16 -5.05 -13.59 -5.41
C GLY A 16 -4.04 -12.53 -5.00
N TRP A 17 -3.39 -12.68 -3.84
CA TRP A 17 -2.44 -11.71 -3.27
C TRP A 17 -1.23 -11.41 -4.18
N SER A 18 -0.98 -12.28 -5.16
CA SER A 18 0.06 -12.11 -6.19
C SER A 18 -0.51 -11.67 -7.55
N ALA A 19 -1.81 -11.39 -7.66
CA ALA A 19 -2.41 -10.94 -8.90
C ALA A 19 -1.99 -9.50 -9.23
N GLU A 20 -1.76 -9.24 -10.52
CA GLU A 20 -1.45 -7.91 -11.05
C GLU A 20 -2.74 -7.11 -11.22
N ARG A 21 -3.44 -6.87 -10.11
CA ARG A 21 -4.77 -6.24 -10.08
C ARG A 21 -4.84 -5.22 -8.93
N PRO A 22 -5.81 -4.29 -8.94
CA PRO A 22 -6.05 -3.38 -7.81
C PRO A 22 -6.47 -4.10 -6.51
N THR A 23 -7.03 -5.31 -6.63
CA THR A 23 -7.68 -6.03 -5.53
C THR A 23 -6.78 -6.32 -4.32
N PRO A 24 -5.52 -6.79 -4.46
CA PRO A 24 -4.64 -7.03 -3.32
C PRO A 24 -4.34 -5.77 -2.52
N PHE A 25 -4.11 -4.64 -3.20
CA PHE A 25 -3.92 -3.34 -2.55
C PHE A 25 -5.18 -2.89 -1.78
N LEU A 26 -6.37 -2.99 -2.37
CA LEU A 26 -7.63 -2.66 -1.66
C LEU A 26 -7.88 -3.58 -0.46
N ALA A 27 -7.61 -4.87 -0.61
CA ALA A 27 -7.75 -5.85 0.45
C ALA A 27 -6.78 -5.54 1.60
N ALA A 28 -5.51 -5.27 1.31
CA ALA A 28 -4.52 -4.85 2.28
C ALA A 28 -4.94 -3.56 3.01
N SER A 29 -5.40 -2.55 2.27
CA SER A 29 -5.94 -1.29 2.84
C SER A 29 -7.10 -1.54 3.80
N SER A 30 -8.04 -2.40 3.41
CA SER A 30 -9.21 -2.74 4.25
C SER A 30 -8.79 -3.47 5.53
N VAL A 31 -7.85 -4.41 5.43
CA VAL A 31 -7.28 -5.11 6.60
C VAL A 31 -6.55 -4.13 7.52
N ALA A 32 -5.71 -3.26 6.94
CA ALA A 32 -4.98 -2.24 7.68
C ALA A 32 -5.92 -1.26 8.40
N LEU A 33 -7.03 -0.88 7.77
CA LEU A 33 -8.02 0.04 8.36
C LEU A 33 -8.67 -0.58 9.59
N VAL A 34 -9.09 -1.84 9.49
CA VAL A 34 -9.71 -2.54 10.62
C VAL A 34 -8.69 -2.77 11.74
N TRP A 35 -7.44 -3.06 11.40
CA TRP A 35 -6.35 -3.16 12.37
C TRP A 35 -6.08 -1.84 13.07
N ASN A 36 -5.95 -0.75 12.30
CA ASN A 36 -5.72 0.60 12.78
C ASN A 36 -6.83 1.03 13.74
N LEU A 37 -8.09 0.87 13.35
CA LEU A 37 -9.24 1.17 14.21
C LEU A 37 -9.21 0.35 15.51
N GLY A 38 -8.79 -0.92 15.42
CA GLY A 38 -8.58 -1.75 16.60
C GLY A 38 -7.51 -1.20 17.55
N MET A 39 -6.36 -0.79 17.01
CA MET A 39 -5.29 -0.16 17.80
C MET A 39 -5.73 1.17 18.39
N LEU A 40 -6.45 2.00 17.63
CA LEU A 40 -6.95 3.29 18.10
C LEU A 40 -7.89 3.09 19.30
N VAL A 41 -8.88 2.20 19.17
CA VAL A 41 -9.79 1.87 20.26
C VAL A 41 -9.02 1.34 21.46
N TYR A 42 -8.04 0.47 21.26
CA TYR A 42 -7.19 -0.03 22.35
C TYR A 42 -6.44 1.11 23.08
N LEU A 43 -5.80 2.01 22.34
CA LEU A 43 -5.04 3.12 22.91
C LEU A 43 -5.95 4.08 23.68
N ILE A 44 -7.09 4.46 23.09
CA ILE A 44 -8.07 5.32 23.76
C ILE A 44 -8.60 4.63 25.02
N SER A 45 -8.98 3.35 24.97
CA SER A 45 -9.50 2.65 26.15
C SER A 45 -8.46 2.45 27.26
N LYS A 46 -7.19 2.24 26.90
CA LYS A 46 -6.12 2.00 27.89
C LYS A 46 -5.58 3.28 28.51
N TYR A 47 -5.55 4.37 27.76
CA TYR A 47 -4.99 5.65 28.18
C TYR A 47 -6.07 6.75 28.19
N ALA A 48 -7.32 6.37 28.53
CA ALA A 48 -8.47 7.28 28.50
C ALA A 48 -8.34 8.43 29.51
N ASP A 49 -7.86 8.09 30.72
CA ASP A 49 -7.75 9.02 31.84
C ASP A 49 -6.57 9.99 31.67
N ASP A 50 -5.49 9.53 31.03
CA ASP A 50 -4.30 10.32 30.72
C ASP A 50 -3.62 9.77 29.46
N PHE A 51 -3.84 10.45 28.34
CA PHE A 51 -3.32 10.03 27.03
C PHE A 51 -1.83 10.34 26.87
N ASP A 52 -1.24 11.20 27.70
CA ASP A 52 0.19 11.53 27.63
C ASP A 52 1.06 10.34 28.07
N LEU A 53 0.47 9.37 28.76
CA LEU A 53 1.09 8.09 29.11
C LEU A 53 1.16 7.10 27.94
N ALA A 54 0.49 7.38 26.82
CA ALA A 54 0.52 6.50 25.64
C ALA A 54 1.95 6.47 25.04
N PRO A 55 2.58 5.28 24.92
CA PRO A 55 3.93 5.20 24.39
C PRO A 55 4.00 5.74 22.96
N THR A 56 4.88 6.71 22.71
CA THR A 56 5.06 7.34 21.39
C THR A 56 5.27 6.32 20.26
N ARG A 57 5.97 5.21 20.54
CA ARG A 57 6.17 4.12 19.56
C ARG A 57 4.86 3.51 19.05
N LEU A 58 3.83 3.43 19.90
CA LEU A 58 2.52 2.89 19.52
C LEU A 58 1.70 3.91 18.73
N LEU A 59 1.85 5.20 19.03
CA LEU A 59 1.28 6.30 18.24
C LEU A 59 1.90 6.31 16.83
N LEU A 60 3.22 6.20 16.74
CA LEU A 60 3.93 6.04 15.46
C LEU A 60 3.47 4.80 14.70
N ALA A 61 3.25 3.68 15.40
CA ALA A 61 2.77 2.44 14.77
C ALA A 61 1.35 2.60 14.22
N LEU A 62 0.48 3.29 14.96
CA LEU A 62 -0.86 3.66 14.52
C LEU A 62 -0.80 4.55 13.27
N ASP A 63 0.00 5.62 13.29
CA ASP A 63 0.11 6.55 12.16
C ASP A 63 0.61 5.85 10.89
N HIS A 64 1.66 5.02 10.99
CA HIS A 64 2.18 4.31 9.83
C HIS A 64 1.18 3.27 9.28
N MET A 65 0.40 2.63 10.15
CA MET A 65 -0.70 1.78 9.70
C MET A 65 -1.77 2.59 8.96
N MET A 66 -2.08 3.82 9.37
CA MET A 66 -3.03 4.69 8.66
C MET A 66 -2.46 5.15 7.32
N PHE A 67 -1.29 5.79 7.32
CA PHE A 67 -0.72 6.41 6.13
C PHE A 67 -0.23 5.39 5.10
N VAL A 68 0.51 4.38 5.52
CA VAL A 68 1.05 3.37 4.59
C VAL A 68 0.05 2.24 4.42
N GLY A 69 -0.41 1.67 5.53
CA GLY A 69 -1.32 0.52 5.50
C GLY A 69 -2.63 0.83 4.81
N VAL A 70 -3.28 1.95 5.15
CA VAL A 70 -4.59 2.32 4.58
C VAL A 70 -4.43 3.18 3.33
N LEU A 71 -3.91 4.40 3.48
CA LEU A 71 -3.96 5.41 2.42
C LEU A 71 -3.09 5.04 1.23
N THR A 72 -1.84 4.66 1.45
CA THR A 72 -0.91 4.32 0.35
C THR A 72 -1.42 3.12 -0.45
N ASN A 73 -1.86 2.05 0.21
CA ASN A 73 -2.47 0.91 -0.47
C ASN A 73 -3.74 1.30 -1.25
N ALA A 74 -4.64 2.10 -0.66
CA ALA A 74 -5.83 2.56 -1.36
C ALA A 74 -5.50 3.42 -2.59
N LEU A 75 -4.53 4.32 -2.46
CA LEU A 75 -4.04 5.15 -3.57
C LEU A 75 -3.40 4.31 -4.68
N PHE A 76 -2.57 3.32 -4.33
CA PHE A 76 -1.95 2.46 -5.33
C PHE A 76 -2.96 1.58 -6.05
N ALA A 77 -4.00 1.11 -5.36
CA ALA A 77 -5.12 0.45 -6.01
C ALA A 77 -5.82 1.38 -7.02
N GLN A 78 -6.09 2.63 -6.64
CA GLN A 78 -6.73 3.61 -7.52
C GLN A 78 -5.85 3.96 -8.72
N LEU A 79 -4.55 4.17 -8.51
CA LEU A 79 -3.59 4.44 -9.59
C LEU A 79 -3.48 3.26 -10.54
N LEU A 80 -3.46 2.03 -10.03
CA LEU A 80 -3.44 0.83 -10.84
C LEU A 80 -4.73 0.69 -11.67
N ALA A 81 -5.89 0.97 -11.08
CA ALA A 81 -7.17 0.99 -11.82
C ALA A 81 -7.20 2.10 -12.89
N ALA A 82 -6.76 3.31 -12.54
CA ALA A 82 -6.75 4.47 -13.44
C ALA A 82 -5.71 4.36 -14.57
N THR A 83 -4.72 3.49 -14.43
CA THR A 83 -3.67 3.24 -15.44
C THR A 83 -3.81 1.88 -16.13
N ALA A 84 -4.91 1.15 -15.91
CA ALA A 84 -5.08 -0.22 -16.40
C ALA A 84 -5.13 -0.33 -17.94
N THR A 85 -5.53 0.73 -18.65
CA THR A 85 -5.58 0.77 -20.12
C THR A 85 -4.29 1.28 -20.77
N ARG A 86 -3.30 1.68 -19.97
CA ARG A 86 -2.04 2.26 -20.44
C ARG A 86 -1.02 1.16 -20.73
N ALA A 87 0.05 1.51 -21.46
CA ALA A 87 1.13 0.58 -21.75
C ALA A 87 1.71 -0.02 -20.45
N HIS A 88 1.72 -1.35 -20.35
CA HIS A 88 2.32 -2.05 -19.23
C HIS A 88 3.85 -1.86 -19.26
N VAL A 89 4.41 -1.27 -18.20
CA VAL A 89 5.86 -1.10 -18.05
C VAL A 89 6.51 -2.46 -17.79
N ALA A 90 6.02 -3.19 -16.77
CA ALA A 90 6.41 -4.55 -16.46
C ALA A 90 5.35 -5.21 -15.58
N ALA A 91 4.85 -6.38 -16.01
CA ALA A 91 3.84 -7.17 -15.29
C ALA A 91 4.23 -7.45 -13.82
N TRP A 92 5.50 -7.81 -13.59
CA TRP A 92 6.00 -8.16 -12.26
C TRP A 92 6.16 -6.97 -11.30
N ALA A 93 6.24 -5.74 -11.82
CA ALA A 93 6.58 -4.57 -11.02
C ALA A 93 5.51 -4.28 -9.95
N ASP A 94 4.23 -4.39 -10.30
CA ASP A 94 3.13 -4.15 -9.36
C ASP A 94 3.14 -5.14 -8.19
N ARG A 95 3.52 -6.40 -8.48
CA ARG A 95 3.66 -7.44 -7.46
C ARG A 95 4.82 -7.14 -6.52
N VAL A 96 5.96 -6.71 -7.05
CA VAL A 96 7.13 -6.33 -6.23
C VAL A 96 6.81 -5.13 -5.37
N VAL A 97 6.15 -4.11 -5.91
CA VAL A 97 5.69 -2.93 -5.17
C VAL A 97 4.76 -3.35 -4.03
N PHE A 98 3.75 -4.18 -4.33
CA PHE A 98 2.79 -4.66 -3.33
C PHE A 98 3.50 -5.32 -2.14
N TRP A 99 4.39 -6.28 -2.41
CA TRP A 99 5.09 -7.01 -1.36
C TRP A 99 6.12 -6.15 -0.62
N ALA A 100 6.90 -5.34 -1.33
CA ALA A 100 7.89 -4.47 -0.69
C ALA A 100 7.23 -3.49 0.29
N VAL A 101 6.12 -2.86 -0.12
CA VAL A 101 5.37 -1.93 0.75
C VAL A 101 4.78 -2.66 1.95
N ASN A 102 4.07 -3.77 1.75
CA ASN A 102 3.30 -4.41 2.83
C ASN A 102 4.19 -5.25 3.77
N VAL A 103 5.23 -5.93 3.27
CA VAL A 103 6.22 -6.62 4.12
C VAL A 103 7.05 -5.60 4.90
N GLY A 104 7.47 -4.52 4.23
CA GLY A 104 8.14 -3.40 4.87
C GLY A 104 7.30 -2.79 5.99
N LEU A 105 6.00 -2.55 5.74
CA LEU A 105 5.09 -2.05 6.76
C LEU A 105 4.97 -3.00 7.96
N VAL A 106 4.70 -4.29 7.72
CA VAL A 106 4.50 -5.27 8.80
C VAL A 106 5.76 -5.39 9.66
N GLY A 107 6.93 -5.49 9.04
CA GLY A 107 8.19 -5.59 9.77
C GLY A 107 8.54 -4.31 10.54
N PHE A 108 8.31 -3.14 9.96
CA PHE A 108 8.50 -1.86 10.63
C PHE A 108 7.55 -1.68 11.83
N TRP A 109 6.26 -1.98 11.62
CA TRP A 109 5.24 -1.93 12.67
C TRP A 109 5.59 -2.87 13.83
N PHE A 110 6.08 -4.07 13.54
CA PHE A 110 6.53 -5.02 14.55
C PHE A 110 7.72 -4.47 15.36
N GLY A 111 8.69 -3.82 14.70
CA GLY A 111 9.79 -3.14 15.39
C GLY A 111 9.36 -1.99 16.29
N LEU A 112 8.26 -1.29 15.96
CA LEU A 112 7.69 -0.27 16.84
C LEU A 112 6.96 -0.89 18.03
N VAL A 113 6.19 -1.96 17.83
CA VAL A 113 5.43 -2.60 18.92
C VAL A 113 6.35 -3.30 19.91
N LEU A 114 7.36 -4.02 19.43
CA LEU A 114 8.37 -4.67 20.27
C LEU A 114 9.43 -3.72 20.83
N ASP A 115 9.47 -2.47 20.35
CA ASP A 115 10.51 -1.50 20.67
C ASP A 115 11.93 -1.92 20.24
N GLU A 116 12.02 -2.69 19.16
CA GLU A 116 13.28 -3.25 18.65
C GLU A 116 13.86 -2.44 17.50
N ALA A 117 15.16 -2.13 17.55
CA ALA A 117 15.80 -1.28 16.55
C ALA A 117 15.95 -1.96 15.18
N TRP A 118 16.30 -3.24 15.17
CA TRP A 118 16.67 -3.94 13.94
C TRP A 118 15.53 -4.03 12.90
N PRO A 119 14.25 -4.32 13.24
CA PRO A 119 13.19 -4.37 12.24
C PRO A 119 12.93 -2.97 11.66
N LYS A 120 12.99 -1.92 12.50
CA LYS A 120 12.85 -0.54 12.03
C LYS A 120 13.90 -0.20 10.98
N GLN A 121 15.16 -0.56 11.22
CA GLN A 121 16.27 -0.26 10.30
C GLN A 121 16.22 -1.05 8.98
N VAL A 122 15.74 -2.30 9.02
CA VAL A 122 15.67 -3.16 7.82
C VAL A 122 14.43 -2.88 6.98
N PHE A 123 13.27 -2.75 7.62
CA PHE A 123 12.00 -2.72 6.90
C PHE A 123 11.60 -1.32 6.43
N THR A 124 12.08 -0.25 7.09
CA THR A 124 11.89 1.13 6.60
C THR A 124 12.42 1.34 5.19
N PRO A 125 13.69 1.01 4.86
CA PRO A 125 14.19 1.19 3.49
C PRO A 125 13.48 0.29 2.49
N ILE A 126 13.11 -0.94 2.85
CA ILE A 126 12.34 -1.85 1.97
C ILE A 126 10.99 -1.21 1.61
N MET A 127 10.27 -0.72 2.61
CA MET A 127 9.00 -0.02 2.44
C MET A 127 9.17 1.23 1.56
N GLY A 128 10.14 2.08 1.89
CA GLY A 128 10.42 3.32 1.16
C GLY A 128 10.77 3.09 -0.31
N VAL A 129 11.66 2.13 -0.58
CA VAL A 129 12.00 1.72 -1.96
C VAL A 129 10.78 1.16 -2.69
N GLY A 130 9.95 0.36 -2.02
CA GLY A 130 8.69 -0.14 -2.58
C GLY A 130 7.75 0.99 -2.99
N ILE A 131 7.59 2.02 -2.15
CA ILE A 131 6.78 3.20 -2.46
C ILE A 131 7.35 3.95 -3.66
N LEU A 132 8.64 4.25 -3.66
CA LEU A 132 9.30 4.96 -4.76
C LEU A 132 9.20 4.20 -6.08
N LEU A 133 9.38 2.88 -6.05
CA LEU A 133 9.20 2.02 -7.21
C LEU A 133 7.76 2.09 -7.74
N GLY A 134 6.76 2.03 -6.84
CA GLY A 134 5.34 2.16 -7.22
C GLY A 134 5.05 3.48 -7.92
N VAL A 135 5.49 4.59 -7.33
CA VAL A 135 5.36 5.92 -7.96
C VAL A 135 6.05 5.96 -9.33
N GLY A 136 7.27 5.44 -9.43
CA GLY A 136 8.01 5.38 -10.70
C GLY A 136 7.28 4.57 -11.79
N VAL A 137 6.71 3.42 -11.43
CA VAL A 137 5.92 2.59 -12.35
C VAL A 137 4.69 3.34 -12.86
N PHE A 138 3.92 3.98 -11.98
CA PHE A 138 2.73 4.74 -12.39
C PHE A 138 3.08 5.98 -13.22
N LEU A 139 4.18 6.66 -12.91
CA LEU A 139 4.69 7.78 -13.70
C LEU A 139 5.13 7.33 -15.11
N ALA A 140 5.81 6.17 -15.22
CA ALA A 140 6.22 5.63 -16.51
C ALA A 140 5.02 5.25 -17.40
N ARG A 141 3.96 4.66 -16.82
CA ARG A 141 2.69 4.41 -17.53
C ARG A 141 2.05 5.70 -18.03
N LEU A 142 2.07 6.75 -17.21
CA LEU A 142 1.54 8.06 -17.58
C LEU A 142 2.35 8.73 -18.70
N ALA A 143 3.67 8.57 -18.70
CA ALA A 143 4.56 9.13 -19.70
C ALA A 143 4.46 8.41 -21.05
N GLY A 144 4.36 7.07 -21.05
CA GLY A 144 4.29 6.27 -22.28
C GLY A 144 3.11 6.63 -23.20
N ASP A 145 1.97 7.02 -22.64
CA ASP A 145 0.81 7.45 -23.44
C ASP A 145 1.00 8.81 -24.13
N ARG A 146 1.87 9.68 -23.62
CA ARG A 146 2.16 10.97 -24.28
C ARG A 146 2.98 10.77 -25.55
N SER A 147 3.82 9.74 -25.57
CA SER A 147 4.68 9.41 -26.71
C SER A 147 3.89 8.90 -27.91
N THR A 148 2.75 8.24 -27.69
CA THR A 148 1.88 7.71 -28.76
C THR A 148 0.94 8.77 -29.35
N THR A 149 0.54 9.77 -28.55
CA THR A 149 -0.34 10.87 -28.98
C THR A 149 0.39 12.03 -29.66
N GLY A 150 1.71 12.12 -29.53
CA GLY A 150 2.54 13.17 -30.13
C GLY A 150 3.15 12.85 -31.50
N ALA A 151 2.91 11.65 -32.06
CA ALA A 151 3.44 11.29 -33.37
C ALA A 151 2.62 11.99 -34.49
N PRO A 152 3.24 12.79 -35.37
CA PRO A 152 2.54 13.41 -36.49
C PRO A 152 1.95 12.33 -37.42
N PRO A 153 0.75 12.54 -38.00
CA PRO A 153 0.14 11.58 -38.91
C PRO A 153 1.08 11.32 -40.09
N ALA A 154 1.25 10.05 -40.45
CA ALA A 154 2.05 9.66 -41.60
C ALA A 154 1.54 10.39 -42.85
N PRO A 155 2.44 10.96 -43.69
CA PRO A 155 2.01 11.69 -44.88
C PRO A 155 1.19 10.75 -45.77
N ALA A 156 -0.02 11.20 -46.11
CA ALA A 156 -0.89 10.47 -47.02
C ALA A 156 -0.15 10.26 -48.34
N ALA A 157 0.06 8.99 -48.72
CA ALA A 157 0.59 8.65 -50.02
C ALA A 157 -0.38 9.18 -51.08
N ALA A 158 0.03 10.21 -51.80
CA ALA A 158 -0.71 10.74 -52.94
C ALA A 158 -0.72 9.68 -54.04
N SER A 159 -1.91 9.18 -54.37
CA SER A 159 -2.19 8.35 -55.55
C SER A 159 -2.84 9.19 -56.63
#